data_AF-A0A1C0VMR1-F1
#
_entry.id   AF-A0A1C0VMR1-F1
#
_cell.length_a   1.000
_cell.length_b   1.000
_cell.length_c   1.000
_cell.angle_alpha   90.00
_cell.angle_beta   90.00
_cell.angle_gamma   90.00
#
_symmetry.space_group_name_H-M   'P 1'
#
loop_
_entity.id
_entity.type
_entity.pdbx_description
1 polymer ?
#
loop_
_entity_poly.entity_id
_entity_poly.type
_entity_poly.pdbx_seq_one_letter_code
_entity_poly.pdbx_strand_id
1 'polypeptide(L)'
;MAIQNTLSSWEELLETARKNTSARRVKRPGQSPSTAPIPSSLHKLPPNTQPPVLLYRDTNSWCPFCERVWFALEEKEIPFATEFIDLSNKPKWYTDLVPTTLVPAAKIEGKLVYESKDILLALEEQFPSPALLPENPEENAVARQLVEEAETNGFREIAFKFLREAPVDADELAKLQAEFEAKLDELEQALAKYPGPFFVSTFSLVDIMYSPPLDRLAANLPVYRGYHIKGNPRFPRINAWFEALNQRPAYHRVKSDNITNNLLLRRRWGVEPIGNPLPLDAADSENIQYRAEAAERLSDNREVAIADIIKNSGVQAIAVDGDLTTVKDAVDFHLRQLANYLIHGNGETVPGGRTGGKNSSVDPIFAAVGAITFAYLRNRICAPRDMSAGAATAFRAAIDKLLASVY
;
A
#
# COMPACT_ATOMS: atom_id res chain seq x y z
N MET A 1 34.13 -1.01 -23.43
CA MET A 1 33.79 -2.25 -22.71
C MET A 1 32.42 -2.03 -22.09
N ALA A 2 31.42 -2.77 -22.57
CA ALA A 2 30.02 -2.43 -22.35
C ALA A 2 29.67 -2.50 -20.86
N ILE A 3 29.10 -1.40 -20.34
CA ILE A 3 28.52 -1.26 -18.99
C ILE A 3 27.57 -2.43 -18.65
N GLN A 4 27.04 -3.12 -19.67
CA GLN A 4 26.16 -4.29 -19.56
C GLN A 4 26.75 -5.51 -18.82
N ASN A 5 28.07 -5.66 -18.71
CA ASN A 5 28.70 -6.85 -18.08
C ASN A 5 29.08 -6.67 -16.60
N THR A 6 28.73 -5.56 -15.94
CA THR A 6 29.12 -5.31 -14.54
C THR A 6 28.04 -5.62 -13.50
N LEU A 7 26.82 -5.97 -13.92
CA LEU A 7 25.70 -6.24 -13.03
C LEU A 7 25.35 -7.72 -13.01
N SER A 8 24.92 -8.19 -11.84
CA SER A 8 24.31 -9.50 -11.65
C SER A 8 23.15 -9.72 -12.62
N SER A 9 22.98 -10.98 -13.06
CA SER A 9 21.82 -11.41 -13.84
C SER A 9 20.51 -11.29 -13.04
N TRP A 10 19.37 -11.28 -13.73
CA TRP A 10 18.06 -11.25 -13.06
C TRP A 10 17.84 -12.45 -12.14
N GLU A 11 18.34 -13.62 -12.52
CA GLU A 11 18.27 -14.85 -11.76
C GLU A 11 19.07 -14.75 -10.46
N GLU A 12 20.31 -14.23 -10.51
CA GLU A 12 21.15 -14.01 -9.33
C GLU A 12 20.55 -12.95 -8.38
N LEU A 13 20.04 -11.85 -8.93
CA LEU A 13 19.35 -10.80 -8.17
C LEU A 13 18.11 -11.36 -7.47
N LEU A 14 17.30 -12.15 -8.18
CA LEU A 14 16.11 -12.78 -7.63
C LEU A 14 16.45 -13.76 -6.50
N GLU A 15 17.45 -14.62 -6.70
CA GLU A 15 17.87 -15.60 -5.69
C GLU A 15 18.41 -14.89 -4.43
N THR A 16 19.24 -13.87 -4.61
CA THR A 16 19.82 -13.10 -3.49
C THR A 16 18.75 -12.34 -2.72
N ALA A 17 17.80 -11.71 -3.42
CA ALA A 17 16.69 -11.01 -2.78
C ALA A 17 15.82 -11.97 -1.95
N ARG A 18 15.50 -13.17 -2.48
CA ARG A 18 14.69 -14.18 -1.77
C ARG A 18 15.31 -14.68 -0.47
N LYS A 19 16.64 -14.66 -0.35
CA LYS A 19 17.37 -15.00 0.89
C LYS A 19 17.21 -13.95 1.99
N ASN A 20 16.91 -12.70 1.62
CA ASN A 20 16.90 -11.54 2.52
C ASN A 20 15.50 -11.02 2.87
N THR A 21 14.43 -11.61 2.31
CA THR A 21 13.05 -11.28 2.67
C THR A 21 12.24 -12.53 2.97
N SER A 22 11.31 -12.43 3.91
CA SER A 22 10.29 -13.46 4.21
C SER A 22 9.00 -13.26 3.42
N ALA A 23 8.84 -12.11 2.73
CA ALA A 23 7.65 -11.83 1.94
C ALA A 23 7.52 -12.86 0.80
N ARG A 24 6.36 -13.52 0.71
CA ARG A 24 6.08 -14.49 -0.35
C ARG A 24 4.79 -14.15 -1.07
N ARG A 25 4.82 -14.35 -2.38
CA ARG A 25 3.70 -14.11 -3.28
C ARG A 25 3.49 -15.30 -4.19
N VAL A 26 2.25 -15.49 -4.61
CA VAL A 26 1.87 -16.45 -5.65
C VAL A 26 1.78 -15.72 -7.00
N LYS A 27 2.34 -16.32 -8.06
CA LYS A 27 2.16 -15.84 -9.43
C LYS A 27 0.72 -16.12 -9.89
N ARG A 28 0.18 -15.20 -10.67
CA ARG A 28 -1.18 -15.26 -11.22
C ARG A 28 -1.13 -14.99 -12.73
N PRO A 29 -0.66 -15.97 -13.54
CA PRO A 29 -0.48 -15.78 -14.98
C PRO A 29 -1.80 -15.39 -15.66
N GLY A 30 -1.75 -14.37 -16.52
CA GLY A 30 -2.92 -13.87 -17.24
C GLY A 30 -3.95 -13.11 -16.39
N GLN A 31 -3.67 -12.87 -15.10
CA GLN A 31 -4.57 -12.14 -14.20
C GLN A 31 -3.95 -10.81 -13.76
N SER A 32 -4.80 -9.88 -13.33
CA SER A 32 -4.39 -8.64 -12.68
C SER A 32 -4.79 -8.65 -11.20
N PRO A 33 -3.90 -8.30 -10.26
CA PRO A 33 -2.45 -8.18 -10.43
C PRO A 33 -1.79 -9.53 -10.77
N SER A 34 -0.63 -9.47 -11.43
CA SER A 34 0.16 -10.65 -11.85
C SER A 34 0.71 -11.48 -10.69
N THR A 35 0.68 -10.95 -9.47
CA THR A 35 1.03 -11.64 -8.24
C THR A 35 0.12 -11.22 -7.09
N ALA A 36 0.03 -12.05 -6.06
CA ALA A 36 -0.70 -11.73 -4.84
C ALA A 36 0.08 -12.18 -3.59
N PRO A 37 -0.03 -11.47 -2.45
CA PRO A 37 0.52 -11.92 -1.17
C PRO A 37 -0.06 -13.26 -0.77
N ILE A 38 0.80 -14.17 -0.32
CA ILE A 38 0.36 -15.41 0.31
C ILE A 38 -0.11 -15.05 1.73
N PRO A 39 -1.35 -15.40 2.12
CA PRO A 39 -1.84 -15.20 3.48
C PRO A 39 -0.88 -15.79 4.51
N SER A 40 -0.60 -15.06 5.60
CA SER A 40 0.38 -15.49 6.60
C SER A 40 0.02 -16.83 7.23
N SER A 41 -1.27 -17.11 7.35
CA SER A 41 -1.88 -18.29 7.94
C SER A 41 -2.02 -19.50 7.00
N LEU A 42 -1.78 -19.35 5.70
CA LEU A 42 -2.10 -20.41 4.73
C LEU A 42 -1.31 -21.72 5.00
N HIS A 43 -0.10 -21.60 5.53
CA HIS A 43 0.76 -22.73 5.91
C HIS A 43 0.18 -23.59 7.05
N LYS A 44 -0.81 -23.10 7.79
CA LYS A 44 -1.49 -23.87 8.85
C LYS A 44 -2.40 -24.96 8.28
N LEU A 45 -2.76 -24.87 7.00
CA LEU A 45 -3.57 -25.89 6.34
C LEU A 45 -2.70 -27.02 5.79
N PRO A 46 -3.19 -28.27 5.82
CA PRO A 46 -2.57 -29.35 5.06
C PRO A 46 -2.54 -29.01 3.56
N PRO A 47 -1.52 -29.49 2.81
CA PRO A 47 -1.46 -29.29 1.37
C PRO A 47 -2.75 -29.69 0.66
N ASN A 48 -3.16 -28.93 -0.36
CA ASN A 48 -4.39 -29.14 -1.15
C ASN A 48 -5.71 -29.01 -0.38
N THR A 49 -5.69 -28.42 0.82
CA THR A 49 -6.92 -28.12 1.56
C THR A 49 -7.47 -26.75 1.14
N GLN A 50 -8.77 -26.67 0.86
CA GLN A 50 -9.41 -25.40 0.54
C GLN A 50 -9.50 -24.54 1.82
N PRO A 51 -9.09 -23.25 1.77
CA PRO A 51 -9.24 -22.38 2.94
C PRO A 51 -10.71 -22.17 3.34
N PRO A 52 -11.00 -22.04 4.64
CA PRO A 52 -12.36 -21.85 5.14
C PRO A 52 -12.96 -20.50 4.71
N VAL A 53 -12.13 -19.53 4.33
CA VAL A 53 -12.58 -18.22 3.85
C VAL A 53 -12.10 -17.98 2.42
N LEU A 54 -13.00 -17.56 1.53
CA LEU A 54 -12.68 -16.97 0.23
C LEU A 54 -13.07 -15.49 0.24
N LEU A 55 -12.08 -14.60 0.18
CA LEU A 55 -12.26 -13.15 0.14
C LEU A 55 -12.34 -12.65 -1.31
N TYR A 56 -13.44 -11.99 -1.67
CA TYR A 56 -13.55 -11.21 -2.90
C TYR A 56 -13.16 -9.76 -2.61
N ARG A 57 -12.07 -9.29 -3.22
CA ARG A 57 -11.55 -7.93 -3.01
C ARG A 57 -11.12 -7.27 -4.31
N ASP A 58 -10.84 -5.98 -4.24
CA ASP A 58 -10.37 -5.22 -5.39
C ASP A 58 -8.97 -5.65 -5.86
N THR A 59 -8.75 -5.64 -7.17
CA THR A 59 -7.46 -5.97 -7.81
C THR A 59 -6.32 -5.08 -7.32
N ASN A 60 -6.62 -3.81 -7.01
CA ASN A 60 -5.58 -2.83 -6.73
C ASN A 60 -5.20 -2.69 -5.25
N SER A 61 -5.91 -3.36 -4.35
CA SER A 61 -5.72 -3.24 -2.90
C SER A 61 -5.83 -1.80 -2.36
N TRP A 62 -6.64 -0.95 -2.98
CA TRP A 62 -6.83 0.44 -2.57
C TRP A 62 -8.14 0.66 -1.80
N CYS A 63 -9.07 -0.31 -1.86
CA CYS A 63 -10.34 -0.22 -1.15
C CYS A 63 -10.14 -0.29 0.37
N PRO A 64 -10.48 0.75 1.14
CA PRO A 64 -10.36 0.72 2.60
C PRO A 64 -11.25 -0.35 3.25
N PHE A 65 -12.39 -0.68 2.63
CA PHE A 65 -13.30 -1.69 3.14
C PHE A 65 -12.73 -3.11 2.99
N CYS A 66 -12.07 -3.40 1.87
CA CYS A 66 -11.34 -4.66 1.68
C CYS A 66 -10.17 -4.78 2.66
N GLU A 67 -9.48 -3.67 2.92
CA GLU A 67 -8.37 -3.60 3.87
C GLU A 67 -8.81 -4.03 5.28
N ARG A 68 -9.99 -3.61 5.74
CA ARG A 68 -10.54 -4.05 7.05
C ARG A 68 -10.63 -5.57 7.16
N VAL A 69 -11.26 -6.21 6.18
CA VAL A 69 -11.47 -7.66 6.18
C VAL A 69 -10.15 -8.39 6.06
N TRP A 70 -9.26 -7.93 5.17
CA TRP A 70 -7.93 -8.53 5.02
C TRP A 70 -7.12 -8.39 6.32
N PHE A 71 -7.19 -7.24 6.98
CA PHE A 71 -6.50 -7.01 8.25
C PHE A 71 -7.00 -7.98 9.32
N ALA A 72 -8.31 -8.12 9.50
CA ALA A 72 -8.86 -9.06 10.46
C ALA A 72 -8.50 -10.53 10.16
N LEU A 73 -8.47 -10.93 8.89
CA LEU A 73 -8.04 -12.29 8.51
C LEU A 73 -6.58 -12.57 8.86
N GLU A 74 -5.69 -11.60 8.62
CA GLU A 74 -4.28 -11.70 8.96
C GLU A 74 -4.05 -11.64 10.48
N GLU A 75 -4.78 -10.78 11.18
CA GLU A 75 -4.69 -10.62 12.64
C GLU A 75 -5.21 -11.85 13.39
N LYS A 76 -6.32 -12.43 12.92
CA LYS A 76 -6.87 -13.68 13.45
C LYS A 76 -6.13 -14.92 12.97
N GLU A 77 -5.14 -14.73 12.08
CA GLU A 77 -4.39 -15.80 11.43
C GLU A 77 -5.31 -16.88 10.82
N ILE A 78 -6.44 -16.48 10.25
CA ILE A 78 -7.40 -17.37 9.59
C ILE A 78 -6.86 -17.68 8.19
N PRO A 79 -6.71 -18.95 7.78
CA PRO A 79 -6.34 -19.27 6.40
C PRO A 79 -7.43 -18.82 5.42
N PHE A 80 -7.05 -18.12 4.35
CA PHE A 80 -8.01 -17.67 3.34
C PHE A 80 -7.46 -17.80 1.92
N ALA A 81 -8.37 -17.83 0.95
CA ALA A 81 -8.08 -17.62 -0.47
C ALA A 81 -8.60 -16.24 -0.89
N THR A 82 -8.10 -15.71 -2.01
CA THR A 82 -8.52 -14.41 -2.53
C THR A 82 -8.94 -14.53 -3.99
N GLU A 83 -10.12 -13.99 -4.30
CA GLU A 83 -10.59 -13.73 -5.65
C GLU A 83 -10.57 -12.22 -5.91
N PHE A 84 -10.00 -11.79 -7.03
CA PHE A 84 -9.78 -10.38 -7.32
C PHE A 84 -10.80 -9.85 -8.32
N ILE A 85 -11.44 -8.75 -7.95
CA ILE A 85 -12.51 -8.10 -8.71
C ILE A 85 -11.98 -6.79 -9.30
N ASP A 86 -11.95 -6.68 -10.62
CA ASP A 86 -11.67 -5.40 -11.28
C ASP A 86 -12.86 -4.46 -11.09
N LEU A 87 -12.66 -3.39 -10.32
CA LEU A 87 -13.71 -2.44 -10.02
C LEU A 87 -14.13 -1.59 -11.23
N SER A 88 -13.29 -1.50 -12.26
CA SER A 88 -13.58 -0.76 -13.49
C SER A 88 -14.37 -1.62 -14.48
N ASN A 89 -14.26 -2.94 -14.37
CA ASN A 89 -14.92 -3.91 -15.24
C ASN A 89 -15.29 -5.17 -14.45
N LYS A 90 -16.29 -5.03 -13.55
CA LYS A 90 -16.68 -6.13 -12.68
C LYS A 90 -17.24 -7.29 -13.50
N PRO A 91 -16.80 -8.53 -13.27
CA PRO A 91 -17.28 -9.67 -14.04
C PRO A 91 -18.73 -9.99 -13.69
N LYS A 92 -19.53 -10.37 -14.69
CA LYS A 92 -20.96 -10.65 -14.52
C LYS A 92 -21.25 -11.71 -13.44
N TRP A 93 -20.44 -12.76 -13.37
CA TRP A 93 -20.62 -13.81 -12.35
C TRP A 93 -20.54 -13.24 -10.92
N TYR A 94 -19.76 -12.18 -10.69
CA TYR A 94 -19.62 -11.57 -9.37
C TYR A 94 -20.82 -10.69 -9.04
N THR A 95 -21.29 -9.90 -10.01
CA THR A 95 -22.48 -9.05 -9.84
C THR A 95 -23.77 -9.87 -9.69
N ASP A 96 -23.81 -11.06 -10.28
CA ASP A 96 -24.91 -12.02 -10.08
C ASP A 96 -24.83 -12.72 -8.71
N LEU A 97 -23.62 -12.85 -8.13
CA LEU A 97 -23.38 -13.49 -6.83
C LEU A 97 -23.64 -12.54 -5.65
N VAL A 98 -23.16 -11.30 -5.72
CA VAL A 98 -23.19 -10.32 -4.60
C VAL A 98 -24.26 -9.27 -4.88
N PRO A 99 -25.37 -9.21 -4.11
CA PRO A 99 -26.49 -8.32 -4.39
C PRO A 99 -26.13 -6.83 -4.49
N THR A 100 -25.18 -6.37 -3.68
CA THR A 100 -24.73 -4.97 -3.70
C THR A 100 -23.78 -4.67 -4.86
N THR A 101 -23.22 -5.70 -5.49
CA THR A 101 -22.14 -5.63 -6.50
C THR A 101 -20.84 -5.00 -5.98
N LEU A 102 -20.74 -4.72 -4.68
CA LEU A 102 -19.62 -4.05 -4.04
C LEU A 102 -18.68 -5.06 -3.37
N VAL A 103 -17.39 -4.71 -3.33
CA VAL A 103 -16.39 -5.38 -2.50
C VAL A 103 -16.23 -4.64 -1.16
N PRO A 104 -15.83 -5.32 -0.08
CA PRO A 104 -15.56 -6.76 -0.01
C PRO A 104 -16.83 -7.61 0.06
N ALA A 105 -16.70 -8.84 -0.40
CA ALA A 105 -17.58 -9.95 -0.05
C ALA A 105 -16.71 -11.14 0.40
N ALA A 106 -17.26 -12.06 1.17
CA ALA A 106 -16.54 -13.27 1.59
C ALA A 106 -17.47 -14.48 1.56
N LYS A 107 -16.94 -15.65 1.16
CA LYS A 107 -17.55 -16.93 1.52
C LYS A 107 -16.85 -17.44 2.77
N ILE A 108 -17.57 -17.53 3.88
CA ILE A 108 -17.09 -18.07 5.15
C ILE A 108 -17.73 -19.44 5.31
N GLU A 109 -16.93 -20.50 5.24
CA GLU A 109 -17.38 -21.90 5.22
C GLU A 109 -18.50 -22.15 4.18
N GLY A 110 -18.37 -21.50 3.02
CA GLY A 110 -19.34 -21.59 1.92
C GLY A 110 -20.52 -20.62 2.00
N LYS A 111 -20.78 -19.98 3.15
CA LYS A 111 -21.85 -18.98 3.30
C LYS A 111 -21.36 -17.60 2.80
N LEU A 112 -22.10 -17.00 1.87
CA LEU A 112 -21.80 -15.65 1.38
C LEU A 112 -22.19 -14.59 2.43
N VAL A 113 -21.25 -13.71 2.74
CA VAL A 113 -21.42 -12.51 3.56
C VAL A 113 -20.83 -11.32 2.79
N TYR A 114 -21.51 -10.18 2.79
CA TYR A 114 -21.07 -8.93 2.15
C TYR A 114 -21.29 -7.76 3.12
N GLU A 115 -20.71 -6.60 2.80
CA GLU A 115 -20.45 -5.48 3.72
C GLU A 115 -19.29 -5.73 4.68
N SER A 116 -18.30 -4.82 4.73
CA SER A 116 -17.06 -5.07 5.48
C SER A 116 -17.32 -5.29 6.97
N LYS A 117 -18.23 -4.51 7.57
CA LYS A 117 -18.60 -4.62 8.99
C LYS A 117 -19.20 -5.99 9.31
N ASP A 118 -20.14 -6.45 8.48
CA ASP A 118 -20.86 -7.70 8.70
C ASP A 118 -19.94 -8.91 8.48
N ILE A 119 -19.01 -8.82 7.52
CA ILE A 119 -17.96 -9.82 7.34
C ILE A 119 -17.07 -9.90 8.60
N LEU A 120 -16.64 -8.76 9.17
CA LEU A 120 -15.83 -8.76 10.39
C LEU A 120 -16.54 -9.44 11.56
N LEU A 121 -17.83 -9.13 11.76
CA LEU A 121 -18.64 -9.74 12.82
C LEU A 121 -18.84 -11.24 12.59
N ALA A 122 -19.08 -11.67 11.35
CA ALA A 122 -19.21 -13.08 11.01
C ALA A 122 -17.89 -13.86 11.19
N LEU A 123 -16.75 -13.24 10.88
CA LEU A 123 -15.43 -13.84 11.15
C LEU A 123 -15.16 -13.97 12.66
N GLU A 124 -15.56 -12.99 13.46
CA GLU A 124 -15.43 -13.05 14.91
C GLU A 124 -16.30 -14.15 15.53
N GLU A 125 -17.54 -14.30 15.06
CA GLU A 125 -18.44 -15.36 15.51
C GLU A 125 -17.95 -16.76 15.11
N GLN A 126 -17.51 -16.93 13.86
CA GLN A 126 -17.09 -18.24 13.35
C GLN A 126 -15.70 -18.67 13.86
N PHE A 127 -14.80 -17.71 14.08
CA PHE A 127 -13.42 -17.97 14.51
C PHE A 127 -13.14 -17.20 15.80
N PRO A 128 -13.58 -17.68 16.97
CA PRO A 128 -13.53 -16.91 18.22
C PRO A 128 -12.11 -16.67 18.77
N SER A 129 -11.08 -17.32 18.22
CA SER A 129 -9.70 -17.17 18.68
C SER A 129 -8.74 -16.87 17.51
N PRO A 130 -7.84 -15.87 17.66
CA PRO A 130 -7.79 -14.88 18.73
C PRO A 130 -9.01 -13.94 18.66
N ALA A 131 -9.54 -13.54 19.82
CA ALA A 131 -10.71 -12.66 19.90
C ALA A 131 -10.34 -11.23 19.48
N LEU A 132 -11.22 -10.58 18.72
CA LEU A 132 -11.14 -9.15 18.37
C LEU A 132 -12.31 -8.36 18.96
N LEU A 133 -13.11 -8.98 19.82
CA LEU A 133 -14.02 -8.30 20.73
C LEU A 133 -13.70 -8.71 22.18
N PRO A 134 -13.89 -7.80 23.16
CA PRO A 134 -13.64 -8.09 24.56
C PRO A 134 -14.46 -9.29 25.09
N GLU A 135 -13.89 -10.09 25.98
CA GLU A 135 -14.62 -11.18 26.64
C GLU A 135 -15.63 -10.67 27.69
N ASN A 136 -15.33 -9.54 28.33
CA ASN A 136 -16.24 -8.91 29.29
C ASN A 136 -17.52 -8.46 28.57
N PRO A 137 -18.73 -8.90 28.99
CA PRO A 137 -19.96 -8.62 28.26
C PRO A 137 -20.31 -7.13 28.13
N GLU A 138 -20.04 -6.31 29.15
CA GLU A 138 -20.32 -4.88 29.12
C GLU A 138 -19.38 -4.16 28.16
N GLU A 139 -18.09 -4.48 28.21
CA GLU A 139 -17.11 -3.94 27.27
C GLU A 139 -17.36 -4.43 25.83
N ASN A 140 -17.77 -5.68 25.65
CA ASN A 140 -18.15 -6.24 24.35
C ASN A 140 -19.32 -5.47 23.73
N ALA A 141 -20.35 -5.15 24.53
CA ALA A 141 -21.48 -4.35 24.09
C ALA A 141 -21.03 -2.95 23.63
N VAL A 142 -20.13 -2.31 24.38
CA VAL A 142 -19.53 -1.02 23.98
C VAL A 142 -18.72 -1.16 22.68
N ALA A 143 -17.89 -2.19 22.54
CA ALA A 143 -17.11 -2.42 21.33
C ALA A 143 -18.01 -2.60 20.10
N ARG A 144 -19.10 -3.37 20.23
CA ARG A 144 -20.08 -3.56 19.15
C ARG A 144 -20.80 -2.27 18.77
N GLN A 145 -21.14 -1.44 19.77
CA GLN A 145 -21.70 -0.12 19.51
C GLN A 145 -20.70 0.77 18.76
N LEU A 146 -19.43 0.81 19.17
CA LEU A 146 -18.39 1.58 18.50
C LEU A 146 -18.13 1.10 17.06
N VAL A 147 -18.24 -0.20 16.79
CA VAL A 147 -18.19 -0.76 15.42
C VAL A 147 -19.33 -0.22 14.55
N GLU A 148 -20.55 -0.11 15.09
CA GLU A 148 -21.69 0.50 14.38
C GLU A 148 -21.49 2.01 14.17
N GLU A 149 -21.04 2.70 15.21
CA GLU A 149 -20.78 4.14 15.19
C GLU A 149 -19.69 4.50 14.19
N ALA A 150 -18.68 3.65 13.99
CA ALA A 150 -17.64 3.88 12.99
C ALA A 150 -18.17 4.02 11.54
N GLU A 151 -19.37 3.50 11.23
CA GLU A 151 -20.05 3.75 9.96
C GLU A 151 -21.02 4.93 9.99
N THR A 152 -21.57 5.27 11.16
CA THR A 152 -22.76 6.13 11.29
C THR A 152 -22.51 7.47 11.98
N ASN A 153 -21.37 7.65 12.67
CA ASN A 153 -21.05 8.85 13.44
C ASN A 153 -20.63 10.07 12.60
N GLY A 154 -20.58 9.93 11.26
CA GLY A 154 -20.23 11.00 10.34
C GLY A 154 -18.73 11.33 10.23
N PHE A 155 -17.84 10.67 10.97
CA PHE A 155 -16.39 10.93 10.92
C PHE A 155 -15.86 10.86 9.48
N ARG A 156 -16.12 9.75 8.77
CA ARG A 156 -15.65 9.55 7.39
C ARG A 156 -16.19 10.62 6.45
N GLU A 157 -17.46 10.97 6.56
CA GLU A 157 -18.08 11.98 5.70
C GLU A 157 -17.39 13.34 5.88
N ILE A 158 -17.33 13.83 7.11
CA ILE A 158 -16.73 15.13 7.45
C ILE A 158 -15.25 15.16 7.10
N ALA A 159 -14.49 14.11 7.44
CA ALA A 159 -13.06 14.07 7.18
C ALA A 159 -12.72 14.07 5.67
N PHE A 160 -13.45 13.28 4.87
CA PHE A 160 -13.24 13.27 3.42
C PHE A 160 -13.87 14.47 2.71
N LYS A 161 -14.81 15.18 3.36
CA LYS A 161 -15.28 16.49 2.94
C LYS A 161 -14.16 17.53 3.10
N PHE A 162 -13.62 17.66 4.32
CA PHE A 162 -12.46 18.53 4.59
C PHE A 162 -11.29 18.26 3.64
N LEU A 163 -10.96 16.99 3.39
CA LEU A 163 -9.84 16.62 2.52
C LEU A 163 -10.05 17.01 1.04
N ARG A 164 -11.27 16.91 0.50
CA ARG A 164 -11.50 16.92 -0.96
C ARG A 164 -12.26 18.13 -1.47
N GLU A 165 -13.12 18.73 -0.65
CA GLU A 165 -13.95 19.86 -1.07
C GLU A 165 -13.08 21.10 -1.30
N ALA A 166 -13.21 21.72 -2.47
CA ALA A 166 -12.51 22.96 -2.78
C ALA A 166 -13.25 24.11 -2.07
N PRO A 167 -12.63 24.75 -1.06
CA PRO A 167 -13.29 25.83 -0.34
C PRO A 167 -13.41 27.08 -1.23
N VAL A 168 -14.52 27.81 -1.08
CA VAL A 168 -14.75 29.09 -1.77
C VAL A 168 -13.83 30.18 -1.22
N ASP A 169 -13.61 30.18 0.10
CA ASP A 169 -12.77 31.14 0.80
C ASP A 169 -12.10 30.54 2.05
N ALA A 170 -11.35 31.37 2.78
CA ALA A 170 -10.64 30.96 3.98
C ALA A 170 -11.58 30.62 5.15
N ASP A 171 -12.75 31.24 5.23
CA ASP A 171 -13.70 31.03 6.32
C ASP A 171 -14.39 29.66 6.18
N GLU A 172 -14.75 29.28 4.95
CA GLU A 172 -15.26 27.94 4.67
C GLU A 172 -14.22 26.86 4.96
N LEU A 173 -12.95 27.07 4.59
CA LEU A 173 -11.88 26.14 4.91
C LEU A 173 -11.71 25.98 6.43
N ALA A 174 -11.71 27.09 7.17
CA ALA A 174 -11.62 27.08 8.63
C ALA A 174 -12.80 26.34 9.27
N LYS A 175 -14.01 26.50 8.72
CA LYS A 175 -15.20 25.76 9.16
C LYS A 175 -15.06 24.26 8.91
N LEU A 176 -14.66 23.84 7.71
CA LEU A 176 -14.45 22.41 7.39
C LEU A 176 -13.38 21.80 8.30
N GLN A 177 -12.30 22.53 8.58
CA GLN A 177 -11.27 22.10 9.53
C GLN A 177 -11.85 21.96 10.94
N ALA A 178 -12.61 22.93 11.42
CA ALA A 178 -13.20 22.89 12.76
C ALA A 178 -14.20 21.72 12.92
N GLU A 179 -15.02 21.44 11.91
CA GLU A 179 -15.93 20.28 11.89
C GLU A 179 -15.14 18.96 11.94
N PHE A 180 -14.04 18.86 11.19
CA PHE A 180 -13.17 17.69 11.23
C PHE A 180 -12.46 17.53 12.58
N GLU A 181 -11.95 18.61 13.15
CA GLU A 181 -11.32 18.62 14.47
C GLU A 181 -12.28 18.23 15.59
N ALA A 182 -13.55 18.65 15.52
CA ALA A 182 -14.57 18.21 16.46
C ALA A 182 -14.77 16.69 16.40
N LYS A 183 -14.72 16.09 15.20
CA LYS A 183 -14.76 14.64 15.05
C LYS A 183 -13.49 13.94 15.56
N LEU A 184 -12.32 14.57 15.46
CA LEU A 184 -11.10 14.06 16.11
C LEU A 184 -11.20 14.15 17.65
N ASP A 185 -11.80 15.20 18.19
CA ASP A 185 -12.03 15.32 19.64
C ASP A 185 -12.97 14.20 20.14
N GLU A 186 -14.01 13.85 19.38
CA GLU A 186 -14.89 12.71 19.68
C GLU A 186 -14.09 11.38 19.73
N LEU A 187 -13.20 11.13 18.77
CA LEU A 187 -12.34 9.94 18.77
C LEU A 187 -11.33 9.94 19.93
N GLU A 188 -10.74 11.09 20.25
CA GLU A 188 -9.83 11.26 21.38
C GLU A 188 -10.54 10.95 22.71
N GLN A 189 -11.80 11.36 22.86
CA GLN A 189 -12.64 11.01 24.02
C GLN A 189 -12.97 9.52 24.07
N ALA A 190 -13.29 8.90 22.92
CA ALA A 190 -13.55 7.47 22.86
C ALA A 190 -12.31 6.64 23.28
N LEU A 191 -11.12 7.02 22.78
CA LEU A 191 -9.85 6.42 23.17
C LEU A 191 -9.49 6.65 24.64
N ALA A 192 -10.08 7.65 25.30
CA ALA A 192 -9.81 7.93 26.72
C ALA A 192 -10.61 7.03 27.68
N LYS A 193 -11.61 6.30 27.20
CA LYS A 193 -12.55 5.55 28.04
C LYS A 193 -11.95 4.29 28.69
N TYR A 194 -10.95 3.70 28.05
CA TYR A 194 -10.29 2.47 28.49
C TYR A 194 -8.79 2.68 28.68
N PRO A 195 -8.13 1.90 29.56
CA PRO A 195 -6.68 1.96 29.70
C PRO A 195 -5.99 1.41 28.44
N GLY A 196 -4.91 2.06 28.03
CA GLY A 196 -4.12 1.65 26.87
C GLY A 196 -4.38 2.52 25.62
N PRO A 197 -3.81 2.13 24.47
CA PRO A 197 -3.83 2.95 23.26
C PRO A 197 -5.00 2.64 22.31
N PHE A 198 -5.88 1.69 22.63
CA PHE A 198 -6.96 1.23 21.74
C PHE A 198 -8.33 1.75 22.20
N PHE A 199 -9.35 1.65 21.34
CA PHE A 199 -10.70 2.14 21.65
C PHE A 199 -11.39 1.39 22.79
N VAL A 200 -10.94 0.17 23.07
CA VAL A 200 -11.34 -0.67 24.21
C VAL A 200 -10.09 -1.24 24.87
N SER A 201 -10.22 -2.08 25.91
CA SER A 201 -9.07 -2.53 26.74
C SER A 201 -8.01 -3.30 25.95
N THR A 202 -8.34 -3.83 24.77
CA THR A 202 -7.44 -4.53 23.86
C THR A 202 -7.69 -4.14 22.41
N PHE A 203 -6.75 -4.42 21.51
CA PHE A 203 -6.96 -4.21 20.08
C PHE A 203 -8.16 -5.01 19.59
N SER A 204 -9.04 -4.36 18.83
CA SER A 204 -10.37 -4.90 18.53
C SER A 204 -10.81 -4.60 17.11
N LEU A 205 -11.99 -5.12 16.75
CA LEU A 205 -12.68 -4.75 15.51
C LEU A 205 -12.90 -3.24 15.38
N VAL A 206 -13.04 -2.51 16.50
CA VAL A 206 -13.19 -1.04 16.49
C VAL A 206 -11.96 -0.38 15.85
N ASP A 207 -10.76 -0.81 16.25
CA ASP A 207 -9.50 -0.29 15.71
C ASP A 207 -9.34 -0.62 14.21
N ILE A 208 -9.79 -1.80 13.79
CA ILE A 208 -9.81 -2.20 12.37
C ILE A 208 -10.79 -1.32 11.57
N MET A 209 -11.93 -0.94 12.13
CA MET A 209 -12.90 -0.07 11.46
C MET A 209 -12.32 1.33 11.17
N TYR A 210 -11.56 1.87 12.12
CA TYR A 210 -10.98 3.22 12.03
C TYR A 210 -9.60 3.31 11.35
N SER A 211 -8.82 2.22 11.29
CA SER A 211 -7.47 2.22 10.70
C SER A 211 -7.42 2.68 9.23
N PRO A 212 -8.14 2.07 8.28
CA PRO A 212 -8.02 2.46 6.87
C PRO A 212 -8.36 3.92 6.55
N PRO A 213 -9.44 4.54 7.08
CA PRO A 213 -9.71 5.95 6.82
C PRO A 213 -8.71 6.88 7.52
N LEU A 214 -8.35 6.63 8.79
CA LEU A 214 -7.41 7.49 9.52
C LEU A 214 -6.01 7.48 8.90
N ASP A 215 -5.52 6.34 8.42
CA ASP A 215 -4.23 6.27 7.75
C ASP A 215 -4.19 7.01 6.42
N ARG A 216 -5.26 6.90 5.63
CA ARG A 216 -5.38 7.66 4.38
C ARG A 216 -5.40 9.17 4.67
N LEU A 217 -6.17 9.61 5.65
CA LEU A 217 -6.21 11.01 6.07
C LEU A 217 -4.86 11.49 6.58
N ALA A 218 -4.17 10.70 7.40
CA ALA A 218 -2.83 11.03 7.90
C ALA A 218 -1.78 11.13 6.79
N ALA A 219 -1.93 10.35 5.71
CA ALA A 219 -1.08 10.44 4.52
C ALA A 219 -1.43 11.64 3.62
N ASN A 220 -2.71 11.98 3.50
CA ASN A 220 -3.21 12.95 2.53
C ASN A 220 -3.26 14.38 3.06
N LEU A 221 -3.78 14.60 4.27
CA LEU A 221 -4.01 15.94 4.80
C LEU A 221 -2.75 16.82 4.86
N PRO A 222 -1.54 16.31 5.14
CA PRO A 222 -0.32 17.12 5.07
C PRO A 222 -0.07 17.72 3.69
N VAL A 223 -0.36 16.96 2.63
CA VAL A 223 -0.07 17.32 1.23
C VAL A 223 -1.17 18.22 0.65
N TYR A 224 -2.42 17.98 1.03
CA TYR A 224 -3.60 18.58 0.42
C TYR A 224 -4.23 19.70 1.26
N ARG A 225 -3.95 19.74 2.56
CA ARG A 225 -4.52 20.72 3.50
C ARG A 225 -3.49 21.32 4.46
N GLY A 226 -2.22 20.91 4.40
CA GLY A 226 -1.21 21.34 5.37
C GLY A 226 -1.49 20.88 6.80
N TYR A 227 -2.42 19.93 6.97
CA TYR A 227 -2.93 19.52 8.27
C TYR A 227 -2.34 18.17 8.68
N HIS A 228 -1.85 18.06 9.91
CA HIS A 228 -1.23 16.85 10.43
C HIS A 228 -2.09 16.26 11.56
N ILE A 229 -2.48 14.99 11.41
CA ILE A 229 -3.08 14.21 12.51
C ILE A 229 -1.96 13.62 13.38
N LYS A 230 -1.03 12.89 12.75
CA LYS A 230 0.12 12.26 13.41
C LYS A 230 1.09 13.34 13.94
N GLY A 231 1.49 13.21 15.19
CA GLY A 231 2.37 14.15 15.89
C GLY A 231 1.68 15.43 16.36
N ASN A 232 0.36 15.56 16.19
CA ASN A 232 -0.37 16.73 16.64
C ASN A 232 -0.58 16.67 18.17
N PRO A 233 -0.06 17.61 18.96
CA PRO A 233 -0.11 17.54 20.43
C PRO A 233 -1.52 17.69 21.00
N ARG A 234 -2.51 18.15 20.21
CA ARG A 234 -3.92 18.18 20.63
C ARG A 234 -4.52 16.78 20.79
N PHE A 235 -4.02 15.80 20.04
CA PHE A 235 -4.59 14.44 19.99
C PHE A 235 -3.59 13.37 20.47
N PRO A 236 -3.14 13.42 21.74
CA PRO A 236 -2.11 12.52 22.24
C PRO A 236 -2.53 11.04 22.21
N ARG A 237 -3.82 10.71 22.38
CA ARG A 237 -4.29 9.30 22.31
C ARG A 237 -4.38 8.81 20.89
N ILE A 238 -4.81 9.66 19.94
CA ILE A 238 -4.74 9.29 18.51
C ILE A 238 -3.30 9.02 18.09
N ASN A 239 -2.33 9.80 18.58
CA ASN A 239 -0.91 9.53 18.33
C ASN A 239 -0.48 8.18 18.93
N ALA A 240 -0.81 7.92 20.20
CA ALA A 240 -0.51 6.64 20.85
C ALA A 240 -1.17 5.45 20.15
N TRP A 241 -2.40 5.64 19.64
CA TRP A 241 -3.12 4.65 18.86
C TRP A 241 -2.41 4.33 17.54
N PHE A 242 -1.94 5.34 16.80
CA PHE A 242 -1.14 5.11 15.59
C PHE A 242 0.17 4.39 15.89
N GLU A 243 0.86 4.74 16.98
CA GLU A 243 2.08 4.06 17.41
C GLU A 243 1.82 2.59 17.74
N ALA A 244 0.76 2.31 18.49
CA ALA A 244 0.35 0.95 18.85
C ALA A 244 -0.09 0.13 17.63
N LEU A 245 -0.85 0.73 16.71
CA LEU A 245 -1.25 0.11 15.45
C LEU A 245 -0.03 -0.25 14.58
N ASN A 246 0.98 0.62 14.55
CA ASN A 246 2.21 0.39 13.80
C ASN A 246 3.09 -0.74 14.40
N GLN A 247 2.82 -1.21 15.61
CA GLN A 247 3.46 -2.41 16.17
C GLN A 247 2.84 -3.72 15.69
N ARG A 248 1.70 -3.69 14.98
CA ARG A 248 0.99 -4.90 14.56
C ARG A 248 1.54 -5.45 13.24
N PRO A 249 2.03 -6.70 13.18
CA PRO A 249 2.53 -7.28 11.94
C PRO A 249 1.47 -7.38 10.83
N ALA A 250 0.22 -7.73 11.18
CA ALA A 250 -0.87 -7.83 10.22
C ALA A 250 -1.20 -6.48 9.55
N TYR A 251 -1.07 -5.37 10.28
CA TYR A 251 -1.26 -4.03 9.74
C TYR A 251 -0.25 -3.70 8.63
N HIS A 252 1.02 -4.05 8.79
CA HIS A 252 2.04 -3.83 7.74
C HIS A 252 1.82 -4.67 6.46
N ARG A 253 1.05 -5.75 6.55
CA ARG A 253 0.70 -6.59 5.40
C ARG A 253 -0.39 -5.96 4.54
N VAL A 254 -1.27 -5.16 5.15
CA VAL A 254 -2.50 -4.68 4.51
C VAL A 254 -2.50 -3.18 4.23
N LYS A 255 -1.70 -2.39 4.96
CA LYS A 255 -1.64 -0.94 4.82
C LYS A 255 -1.03 -0.51 3.48
N SER A 256 -1.45 0.66 3.02
CA SER A 256 -0.86 1.38 1.90
C SER A 256 0.26 2.33 2.38
N ASP A 257 1.12 2.77 1.46
CA ASP A 257 2.13 3.79 1.74
C ASP A 257 1.61 5.21 1.48
N ASN A 258 2.26 6.22 2.09
CA ASN A 258 1.85 7.62 1.99
C ASN A 258 1.81 8.12 0.55
N ILE A 259 2.81 7.79 -0.27
CA ILE A 259 2.91 8.24 -1.66
C ILE A 259 1.79 7.61 -2.49
N THR A 260 1.53 6.31 -2.31
CA THR A 260 0.40 5.64 -2.97
C THR A 260 -0.92 6.32 -2.62
N ASN A 261 -1.19 6.59 -1.34
CA ASN A 261 -2.43 7.26 -0.94
C ASN A 261 -2.56 8.66 -1.54
N ASN A 262 -1.47 9.42 -1.64
CA ASN A 262 -1.46 10.74 -2.28
C ASN A 262 -1.71 10.66 -3.79
N LEU A 263 -0.99 9.78 -4.49
CA LEU A 263 -1.18 9.58 -5.94
C LEU A 263 -2.60 9.11 -6.28
N LEU A 264 -3.19 8.25 -5.45
CA LEU A 264 -4.55 7.78 -5.63
C LEU A 264 -5.55 8.95 -5.53
N LEU A 265 -5.37 9.85 -4.56
CA LEU A 265 -6.26 10.99 -4.38
C LEU A 265 -6.31 11.86 -5.66
N ARG A 266 -5.13 12.19 -6.19
CA ARG A 266 -4.98 12.93 -7.45
C ARG A 266 -5.58 12.19 -8.64
N ARG A 267 -5.20 10.92 -8.86
CA ARG A 267 -5.61 10.16 -10.06
C ARG A 267 -7.10 9.85 -10.09
N ARG A 268 -7.72 9.59 -8.94
CA ARG A 268 -9.11 9.11 -8.87
C ARG A 268 -10.13 10.24 -8.70
N TRP A 269 -9.75 11.33 -8.02
CA TRP A 269 -10.64 12.44 -7.71
C TRP A 269 -10.15 13.80 -8.23
N GLY A 270 -8.98 13.89 -8.87
CA GLY A 270 -8.50 15.14 -9.47
C GLY A 270 -8.11 16.21 -8.45
N VAL A 271 -7.90 15.84 -7.18
CA VAL A 271 -7.50 16.79 -6.14
C VAL A 271 -6.03 17.16 -6.37
N GLU A 272 -5.74 18.46 -6.43
CA GLU A 272 -4.38 18.97 -6.62
C GLU A 272 -3.67 19.21 -5.28
N PRO A 273 -2.39 18.80 -5.15
CA PRO A 273 -1.63 18.99 -3.92
C PRO A 273 -1.27 20.47 -3.73
N ILE A 274 -1.25 20.93 -2.49
CA ILE A 274 -0.81 22.30 -2.13
C ILE A 274 0.61 22.32 -1.55
N GLY A 275 1.15 21.15 -1.21
CA GLY A 275 2.48 20.97 -0.65
C GLY A 275 3.20 19.76 -1.21
N ASN A 276 4.42 19.55 -0.74
CA ASN A 276 5.21 18.39 -1.11
C ASN A 276 4.71 17.13 -0.37
N PRO A 277 4.90 15.94 -0.96
CA PRO A 277 4.73 14.69 -0.24
C PRO A 277 5.59 14.65 1.03
N LEU A 278 5.11 13.93 2.05
CA LEU A 278 5.90 13.65 3.25
C LEU A 278 7.21 12.94 2.86
N PRO A 279 8.31 13.20 3.61
CA PRO A 279 9.55 12.48 3.40
C PRO A 279 9.35 10.97 3.58
N LEU A 280 10.14 10.19 2.84
CA LEU A 280 10.18 8.74 3.01
C LEU A 280 10.74 8.40 4.39
N ASP A 281 10.20 7.36 5.02
CA ASP A 281 10.70 6.88 6.30
C ASP A 281 12.11 6.28 6.12
N ALA A 282 13.08 6.81 6.86
CA ALA A 282 14.47 6.42 6.72
C ALA A 282 14.73 4.99 7.22
N ALA A 283 14.04 4.56 8.27
CA ALA A 283 14.21 3.22 8.83
C ALA A 283 13.66 2.16 7.87
N ASP A 284 12.47 2.38 7.31
CA ASP A 284 11.89 1.52 6.28
C ASP A 284 12.76 1.51 5.01
N SER A 285 13.31 2.67 4.62
CA SER A 285 14.14 2.80 3.43
C SER A 285 15.42 1.97 3.49
N GLU A 286 16.05 1.89 4.67
CA GLU A 286 17.29 1.15 4.89
C GLU A 286 17.07 -0.30 5.34
N ASN A 287 15.83 -0.69 5.65
CA ASN A 287 15.52 -2.04 6.08
C ASN A 287 15.77 -3.06 4.97
N ILE A 288 16.71 -3.98 5.21
CA ILE A 288 17.11 -4.99 4.23
C ILE A 288 15.95 -5.90 3.78
N GLN A 289 14.99 -6.22 4.65
CA GLN A 289 13.86 -7.08 4.26
C GLN A 289 12.92 -6.37 3.27
N TYR A 290 12.68 -5.07 3.47
CA TYR A 290 11.87 -4.26 2.56
C TYR A 290 12.58 -3.99 1.25
N ARG A 291 13.87 -3.66 1.29
CA ARG A 291 14.67 -3.50 0.08
C ARG A 291 14.75 -4.81 -0.72
N ALA A 292 14.98 -5.93 -0.04
CA ALA A 292 14.99 -7.25 -0.66
C ALA A 292 13.63 -7.65 -1.22
N GLU A 293 12.51 -7.36 -0.52
CA GLU A 293 11.17 -7.56 -1.09
C GLU A 293 10.99 -6.74 -2.38
N ALA A 294 11.35 -5.47 -2.39
CA ALA A 294 11.23 -4.62 -3.56
C ALA A 294 12.08 -5.14 -4.74
N ALA A 295 13.32 -5.57 -4.49
CA ALA A 295 14.20 -6.18 -5.48
C ALA A 295 13.61 -7.50 -6.02
N GLU A 296 13.14 -8.37 -5.13
CA GLU A 296 12.52 -9.65 -5.48
C GLU A 296 11.29 -9.45 -6.37
N ARG A 297 10.43 -8.47 -6.02
CA ARG A 297 9.23 -8.11 -6.79
C ARG A 297 9.57 -7.54 -8.16
N LEU A 298 10.58 -6.69 -8.25
CA LEU A 298 11.04 -6.13 -9.52
C LEU A 298 11.60 -7.24 -10.42
N SER A 299 12.48 -8.09 -9.89
CA SER A 299 13.12 -9.18 -10.63
C SER A 299 12.11 -10.23 -11.13
N ASP A 300 11.13 -10.59 -10.31
CA ASP A 300 10.12 -11.60 -10.65
C ASP A 300 9.04 -11.08 -11.63
N ASN A 301 8.83 -9.76 -11.69
CA ASN A 301 7.86 -9.11 -12.60
C ASN A 301 8.54 -8.27 -13.71
N ARG A 302 9.83 -8.46 -13.95
CA ARG A 302 10.65 -7.61 -14.85
C ARG A 302 10.03 -7.42 -16.23
N GLU A 303 9.51 -8.46 -16.85
CA GLU A 303 8.92 -8.39 -18.20
C GLU A 303 7.69 -7.48 -18.23
N VAL A 304 6.83 -7.61 -17.21
CA VAL A 304 5.64 -6.75 -17.04
C VAL A 304 6.07 -5.30 -16.76
N ALA A 305 7.10 -5.10 -15.93
CA ALA A 305 7.61 -3.77 -15.63
C ALA A 305 8.19 -3.08 -16.89
N ILE A 306 9.04 -3.78 -17.66
CA ILE A 306 9.63 -3.29 -18.91
C ILE A 306 8.51 -2.94 -19.91
N ALA A 307 7.56 -3.85 -20.12
CA ALA A 307 6.45 -3.60 -21.05
C ALA A 307 5.59 -2.38 -20.63
N ASP A 308 5.33 -2.24 -19.33
CA ASP A 308 4.58 -1.11 -18.77
C ASP A 308 5.32 0.23 -18.96
N ILE A 309 6.63 0.26 -18.65
CA ILE A 309 7.48 1.46 -18.85
C ILE A 309 7.51 1.84 -20.32
N ILE A 310 7.80 0.90 -21.21
CA ILE A 310 7.85 1.14 -22.65
C ILE A 310 6.52 1.72 -23.14
N LYS A 311 5.38 1.19 -22.69
CA LYS A 311 4.07 1.63 -23.12
C LYS A 311 3.65 3.00 -22.56
N ASN A 312 3.94 3.27 -21.29
CA ASN A 312 3.24 4.33 -20.54
C ASN A 312 4.15 5.48 -20.08
N SER A 313 5.47 5.39 -20.21
CA SER A 313 6.40 6.44 -19.76
C SER A 313 6.71 7.51 -20.81
N GLY A 314 6.38 7.26 -22.08
CA GLY A 314 6.80 8.10 -23.20
C GLY A 314 8.24 7.84 -23.69
N VAL A 315 8.97 6.90 -23.08
CA VAL A 315 10.37 6.58 -23.43
C VAL A 315 10.56 6.13 -24.89
N GLN A 316 9.51 5.62 -25.54
CA GLN A 316 9.54 5.24 -26.96
C GLN A 316 9.90 6.41 -27.89
N ALA A 317 9.63 7.65 -27.48
CA ALA A 317 9.95 8.84 -28.28
C ALA A 317 11.46 9.06 -28.47
N ILE A 318 12.31 8.35 -27.70
CA ILE A 318 13.78 8.41 -27.81
C ILE A 318 14.32 7.47 -28.90
N ALA A 319 13.51 6.51 -29.37
CA ALA A 319 13.94 5.53 -30.36
C ALA A 319 14.36 6.20 -31.68
N VAL A 320 15.50 5.77 -32.22
CA VAL A 320 15.98 6.17 -33.56
C VAL A 320 15.34 5.25 -34.59
N ASP A 321 14.74 5.82 -35.65
CA ASP A 321 14.07 5.09 -36.73
C ASP A 321 12.98 4.09 -36.29
N GLY A 322 12.43 4.27 -35.09
CA GLY A 322 11.43 3.37 -34.50
C GLY A 322 11.99 2.05 -33.95
N ASP A 323 13.31 1.85 -33.93
CA ASP A 323 13.92 0.68 -33.30
C ASP A 323 13.94 0.84 -31.77
N LEU A 324 13.14 0.02 -31.09
CA LEU A 324 13.02 0.00 -29.65
C LEU A 324 14.06 -0.88 -28.96
N THR A 325 14.94 -1.58 -29.69
CA THR A 325 15.88 -2.56 -29.12
C THR A 325 16.80 -1.88 -28.11
N THR A 326 17.49 -0.82 -28.52
CA THR A 326 18.39 -0.06 -27.63
C THR A 326 17.66 0.56 -26.43
N VAL A 327 16.41 1.01 -26.62
CA VAL A 327 15.59 1.57 -25.54
C VAL A 327 15.23 0.48 -24.53
N LYS A 328 14.79 -0.69 -24.99
CA LYS A 328 14.45 -1.83 -24.13
C LYS A 328 15.66 -2.31 -23.34
N ASP A 329 16.82 -2.43 -23.98
CA ASP A 329 18.07 -2.84 -23.33
C ASP A 329 18.50 -1.83 -22.25
N ALA A 330 18.33 -0.53 -22.51
CA ALA A 330 18.61 0.52 -21.53
C ALA A 330 17.62 0.49 -20.36
N VAL A 331 16.31 0.31 -20.62
CA VAL A 331 15.30 0.13 -19.54
C VAL A 331 15.67 -1.08 -18.69
N ASP A 332 15.90 -2.24 -19.30
CA ASP A 332 16.28 -3.47 -18.61
C ASP A 332 17.52 -3.28 -17.73
N PHE A 333 18.56 -2.62 -18.27
CA PHE A 333 19.76 -2.31 -17.51
C PHE A 333 19.48 -1.44 -16.28
N HIS A 334 18.73 -0.34 -16.42
CA HIS A 334 18.40 0.54 -15.29
C HIS A 334 17.53 -0.14 -14.24
N LEU A 335 16.65 -1.06 -14.64
CA LEU A 335 15.90 -1.89 -13.69
C LEU A 335 16.80 -2.88 -12.95
N ARG A 336 17.77 -3.50 -13.62
CA ARG A 336 18.79 -4.34 -12.96
C ARG A 336 19.64 -3.53 -11.99
N GLN A 337 20.03 -2.31 -12.35
CA GLN A 337 20.72 -1.39 -11.43
C GLN A 337 19.89 -1.11 -10.17
N LEU A 338 18.58 -0.87 -10.34
CA LEU A 338 17.67 -0.66 -9.21
C LEU A 338 17.57 -1.89 -8.30
N ALA A 339 17.37 -3.07 -8.87
CA ALA A 339 17.35 -4.31 -8.08
C ALA A 339 18.69 -4.56 -7.38
N ASN A 340 19.82 -4.33 -8.05
CA ASN A 340 21.15 -4.49 -7.49
C ASN A 340 21.39 -3.52 -6.31
N TYR A 341 21.06 -2.23 -6.49
CA TYR A 341 21.17 -1.24 -5.42
C TYR A 341 20.26 -1.59 -4.23
N LEU A 342 19.04 -2.07 -4.48
CA LEU A 342 18.16 -2.52 -3.41
C LEU A 342 18.78 -3.66 -2.60
N ILE A 343 19.52 -4.58 -3.20
CA ILE A 343 20.18 -5.69 -2.49
C ILE A 343 21.45 -5.24 -1.75
N HIS A 344 22.35 -4.51 -2.43
CA HIS A 344 23.71 -4.25 -1.94
C HIS A 344 23.88 -2.87 -1.29
N GLY A 345 23.02 -1.91 -1.64
CA GLY A 345 22.98 -0.56 -1.08
C GLY A 345 24.17 0.29 -1.50
N ASN A 346 24.57 1.19 -0.61
CA ASN A 346 25.68 2.12 -0.85
C ASN A 346 27.07 1.44 -0.86
N GLY A 347 27.14 0.11 -0.69
CA GLY A 347 28.39 -0.65 -0.74
C GLY A 347 28.97 -0.80 -2.15
N GLU A 348 28.19 -0.52 -3.19
CA GLU A 348 28.63 -0.61 -4.58
C GLU A 348 28.58 0.73 -5.30
N THR A 349 29.51 0.92 -6.23
CA THR A 349 29.54 2.13 -7.05
C THR A 349 28.38 2.08 -8.03
N VAL A 350 27.50 3.08 -8.00
CA VAL A 350 26.38 3.17 -8.95
C VAL A 350 26.93 3.55 -10.35
N PRO A 351 26.78 2.69 -11.36
CA PRO A 351 27.16 3.04 -12.74
C PRO A 351 26.31 4.21 -13.28
N GLY A 352 26.91 5.09 -14.10
CA GLY A 352 26.17 6.16 -14.80
C GLY A 352 26.57 7.61 -14.49
N GLY A 353 27.74 7.83 -13.89
CA GLY A 353 28.16 9.14 -13.38
C GLY A 353 27.98 10.35 -14.32
N ARG A 354 27.33 11.39 -13.78
CA ARG A 354 27.28 12.80 -14.24
C ARG A 354 27.27 12.96 -15.76
N THR A 355 26.14 12.65 -16.37
CA THR A 355 25.94 12.94 -17.79
C THR A 355 26.07 14.45 -18.05
N GLY A 356 26.86 14.82 -19.06
CA GLY A 356 27.16 16.23 -19.38
C GLY A 356 28.35 16.86 -18.63
N GLY A 357 29.03 16.12 -17.74
CA GLY A 357 30.34 16.56 -17.22
C GLY A 357 31.42 16.55 -18.29
N LYS A 358 32.44 17.42 -18.17
CA LYS A 358 33.57 17.55 -19.13
C LYS A 358 34.31 16.23 -19.45
N ASN A 359 34.15 15.20 -18.61
CA ASN A 359 34.76 13.88 -18.74
C ASN A 359 33.73 12.72 -18.73
N SER A 360 32.45 12.95 -19.06
CA SER A 360 31.45 11.89 -19.04
C SER A 360 31.63 10.94 -20.23
N SER A 361 31.82 9.66 -19.96
CA SER A 361 31.87 8.57 -20.95
C SER A 361 30.51 7.90 -21.18
N VAL A 362 29.45 8.41 -20.53
CA VAL A 362 28.11 7.83 -20.57
C VAL A 362 27.31 8.43 -21.72
N ASP A 363 26.70 7.57 -22.52
CA ASP A 363 25.82 7.96 -23.62
C ASP A 363 24.62 8.79 -23.12
N PRO A 364 24.40 10.03 -23.61
CA PRO A 364 23.26 10.85 -23.23
C PRO A 364 21.90 10.19 -23.45
N ILE A 365 21.74 9.37 -24.50
CA ILE A 365 20.48 8.67 -24.79
C ILE A 365 20.20 7.63 -23.70
N PHE A 366 21.21 6.85 -23.34
CA PHE A 366 21.13 5.85 -22.28
C PHE A 366 20.76 6.45 -20.92
N ALA A 367 21.31 7.61 -20.59
CA ALA A 367 20.98 8.34 -19.38
C ALA A 367 19.56 8.92 -19.40
N ALA A 368 19.12 9.47 -20.52
CA ALA A 368 17.75 9.95 -20.68
C ALA A 368 16.73 8.82 -20.49
N VAL A 369 16.98 7.63 -21.06
CA VAL A 369 16.15 6.44 -20.83
C VAL A 369 16.10 6.07 -19.35
N GLY A 370 17.24 6.11 -18.64
CA GLY A 370 17.30 5.85 -17.21
C GLY A 370 16.49 6.85 -16.39
N ALA A 371 16.64 8.15 -16.65
CA ALA A 371 15.90 9.20 -15.97
C ALA A 371 14.38 9.05 -16.15
N ILE A 372 13.91 8.77 -17.37
CA ILE A 372 12.49 8.53 -17.66
C ILE A 372 11.99 7.26 -16.95
N THR A 373 12.77 6.19 -16.97
CA THR A 373 12.45 4.92 -16.31
C THR A 373 12.24 5.12 -14.81
N PHE A 374 13.20 5.77 -14.15
CA PHE A 374 13.13 6.05 -12.71
C PHE A 374 12.02 7.04 -12.37
N ALA A 375 11.82 8.11 -13.15
CA ALA A 375 10.73 9.05 -12.94
C ALA A 375 9.34 8.38 -13.08
N TYR A 376 9.17 7.48 -14.03
CA TYR A 376 7.95 6.71 -14.20
C TYR A 376 7.68 5.80 -12.99
N LEU A 377 8.69 5.04 -12.56
CA LEU A 377 8.56 4.14 -11.41
C LEU A 377 8.31 4.89 -10.09
N ARG A 378 8.99 6.02 -9.87
CA ARG A 378 8.81 6.87 -8.68
C ARG A 378 7.34 7.26 -8.47
N ASN A 379 6.67 7.59 -9.59
CA ASN A 379 5.29 8.06 -9.62
C ASN A 379 4.27 6.94 -9.80
N ARG A 380 4.69 5.66 -9.79
CA ARG A 380 3.77 4.53 -9.91
C ARG A 380 3.09 4.21 -8.57
N ILE A 381 1.82 3.79 -8.66
CA ILE A 381 1.09 3.28 -7.50
C ILE A 381 1.39 1.78 -7.36
N CYS A 382 1.94 1.38 -6.21
CA CYS A 382 2.49 0.04 -6.02
C CYS A 382 2.05 -0.64 -4.71
N ALA A 383 1.66 0.08 -3.66
CA ALA A 383 1.36 -0.51 -2.35
C ALA A 383 -0.14 -0.66 -2.07
N PRO A 384 -0.57 -1.69 -1.33
CA PRO A 384 0.13 -2.96 -1.08
C PRO A 384 0.00 -3.94 -2.27
N ARG A 385 -0.50 -3.47 -3.43
CA ARG A 385 -0.83 -4.31 -4.59
C ARG A 385 0.33 -5.15 -5.08
N ASP A 386 1.49 -4.52 -5.30
CA ASP A 386 2.67 -5.11 -5.93
C ASP A 386 3.71 -5.52 -4.87
N MET A 387 3.80 -4.79 -3.76
CA MET A 387 4.72 -5.00 -2.62
C MET A 387 4.17 -4.36 -1.33
N SER A 388 4.74 -4.69 -0.17
CA SER A 388 4.38 -4.07 1.10
C SER A 388 4.66 -2.56 1.13
N ALA A 389 4.04 -1.83 2.07
CA ALA A 389 4.26 -0.39 2.21
C ALA A 389 5.73 -0.04 2.49
N GLY A 390 6.40 -0.79 3.37
CA GLY A 390 7.83 -0.61 3.66
C GLY A 390 8.70 -0.88 2.43
N ALA A 391 8.41 -1.94 1.66
CA ALA A 391 9.10 -2.21 0.40
C ALA A 391 8.89 -1.09 -0.63
N ALA A 392 7.69 -0.51 -0.69
CA ALA A 392 7.41 0.63 -1.57
C ALA A 392 8.16 1.91 -1.15
N THR A 393 8.37 2.13 0.15
CA THR A 393 9.22 3.19 0.69
C THR A 393 10.68 2.99 0.26
N ALA A 394 11.24 1.81 0.52
CA ALA A 394 12.59 1.42 0.12
C ALA A 394 12.81 1.52 -1.40
N PHE A 395 11.84 1.08 -2.20
CA PHE A 395 11.87 1.16 -3.66
C PHE A 395 12.00 2.61 -4.15
N ARG A 396 11.21 3.53 -3.58
CA ARG A 396 11.25 4.95 -3.95
C ARG A 396 12.53 5.64 -3.47
N ALA A 397 13.03 5.29 -2.28
CA ALA A 397 14.30 5.83 -1.78
C ALA A 397 15.48 5.43 -2.70
N ALA A 398 15.51 4.16 -3.12
CA ALA A 398 16.50 3.66 -4.08
C ALA A 398 16.39 4.37 -5.44
N ILE A 399 15.17 4.58 -5.95
CA ILE A 399 14.93 5.33 -7.18
C ILE A 399 15.46 6.76 -7.06
N ASP A 400 15.16 7.47 -5.98
CA ASP A 400 15.63 8.84 -5.78
C ASP A 400 17.16 8.90 -5.76
N LYS A 401 17.80 7.88 -5.17
CA LYS A 401 19.27 7.82 -5.12
C LYS A 401 19.90 7.53 -6.48
N LEU A 402 19.33 6.60 -7.25
CA LEU A 402 19.80 6.28 -8.59
C LEU A 402 19.52 7.41 -9.58
N LEU A 403 18.35 8.04 -9.51
CA LEU A 403 18.01 9.18 -10.35
C LEU A 403 19.01 10.32 -10.16
N ALA A 404 19.42 10.60 -8.93
CA ALA A 404 20.46 11.59 -8.61
C ALA A 404 21.87 11.22 -9.12
N SER A 405 22.10 9.97 -9.53
CA SER A 405 23.38 9.53 -10.11
C SER A 405 23.41 9.61 -11.65
N VAL A 406 22.22 9.59 -12.27
CA VAL A 406 22.05 9.71 -13.73
C VAL A 406 22.29 11.15 -14.19
N TYR A 407 21.87 12.13 -13.38
CA TYR A 407 22.20 13.55 -13.52
C TYR A 407 23.58 13.84 -12.90
#